data_AF-A0A3D2MI67-F1
#
_entry.id   AF-A0A3D2MI67-F1
#
_cell.length_a   1.000
_cell.length_b   1.000
_cell.length_c   1.000
_cell.angle_alpha   90.00
_cell.angle_beta   90.00
_cell.angle_gamma   90.00
#
_symmetry.space_group_name_H-M   'P 1'
#
loop_
_entity.id
_entity.type
_entity.pdbx_description
1 polymer ?
#
loop_
_entity_poly.entity_id
_entity_poly.type
_entity_poly.pdbx_seq_one_letter_code
_entity_poly.pdbx_strand_id
1 'polypeptide(L)'
;GRATGRIYNVGDEPAFTIQEWVQAIGKVAGWQGTIVSLPEERLPERLVVKLNTNQDLFFDTTRIRQELGYREMVSLDEALKHTIAWQRANPPTDIDAHLFDYTLEDVVLAELQEKPETTS
;
A
#
# COMPACT_ATOMS: atom_id res chain seq x y z
N GLY A 1 -30.97 -10.29 18.10
CA GLY A 1 -29.82 -9.77 18.87
C GLY A 1 -29.44 -8.39 18.35
N ARG A 2 -28.50 -7.67 18.99
CA ARG A 2 -28.09 -6.31 18.55
C ARG A 2 -27.62 -6.23 17.09
N ALA A 3 -27.24 -7.35 16.48
CA ALA A 3 -26.70 -7.45 15.12
C ALA A 3 -27.70 -7.80 14.01
N THR A 4 -28.95 -8.16 14.32
CA THR A 4 -29.90 -8.67 13.30
C THR A 4 -30.29 -7.56 12.30
N GLY A 5 -30.07 -7.80 11.00
CA GLY A 5 -30.44 -6.88 9.92
C GLY A 5 -29.49 -5.69 9.72
N ARG A 6 -28.28 -5.74 10.27
CA ARG A 6 -27.29 -4.65 10.18
C ARG A 6 -26.14 -5.01 9.25
N ILE A 7 -25.63 -3.98 8.55
CA ILE A 7 -24.39 -4.06 7.76
C ILE A 7 -23.26 -3.45 8.59
N TYR A 8 -22.10 -4.11 8.58
CA TYR A 8 -20.91 -3.72 9.31
C TYR A 8 -19.72 -3.68 8.36
N ASN A 9 -19.02 -2.55 8.32
CA ASN A 9 -17.75 -2.46 7.62
C ASN A 9 -16.63 -2.99 8.51
N VAL A 10 -15.70 -3.72 7.90
CA VAL A 10 -14.44 -4.15 8.51
C VAL A 10 -13.32 -3.48 7.72
N GLY A 11 -12.38 -2.91 8.44
CA GLY A 11 -11.26 -2.19 7.87
C GLY A 11 -10.29 -1.80 8.98
N ASP A 12 -9.10 -1.39 8.56
CA ASP A 12 -8.00 -1.03 9.45
C ASP A 12 -8.31 0.28 10.20
N GLU A 13 -7.77 0.38 11.41
CA GLU A 13 -7.79 1.60 12.21
C GLU A 13 -6.41 1.84 12.85
N PRO A 14 -5.72 2.95 12.52
CA PRO A 14 -6.10 3.95 11.52
C PRO A 14 -6.02 3.41 10.09
N ALA A 15 -6.70 4.05 9.15
CA ALA A 15 -6.54 3.76 7.73
C ALA A 15 -5.26 4.41 7.19
N PHE A 16 -4.52 3.67 6.37
CA PHE A 16 -3.23 4.08 5.82
C PHE A 16 -3.38 4.52 4.37
N THR A 17 -2.64 5.55 3.99
CA THR A 17 -2.34 5.86 2.59
C THR A 17 -1.49 4.76 1.96
N ILE A 18 -1.45 4.70 0.63
CA ILE A 18 -0.57 3.75 -0.08
C ILE A 18 0.90 3.96 0.31
N GLN A 19 1.35 5.21 0.47
CA GLN A 19 2.72 5.50 0.89
C GLN A 19 3.02 4.96 2.29
N GLU A 20 2.13 5.14 3.25
CA GLU A 20 2.29 4.59 4.61
C GLU A 20 2.30 3.06 4.59
N TRP A 21 1.49 2.43 3.74
CA TRP A 21 1.54 0.98 3.53
C TRP A 21 2.89 0.50 3.01
N VAL A 22 3.41 1.13 1.95
CA VAL A 22 4.73 0.80 1.38
C VAL A 22 5.83 0.99 2.42
N GLN A 23 5.77 2.08 3.21
CA GLN A 23 6.70 2.33 4.31
C GLN A 23 6.65 1.24 5.40
N ALA A 24 5.45 0.89 5.86
CA ALA A 24 5.26 -0.11 6.91
C ALA A 24 5.77 -1.50 6.45
N ILE A 25 5.42 -1.90 5.23
CA ILE A 25 5.88 -3.16 4.62
C ILE A 25 7.40 -3.15 4.47
N GLY A 26 7.98 -2.08 3.89
CA GLY A 26 9.42 -1.95 3.69
C GLY A 26 10.22 -2.05 4.98
N LYS A 27 9.76 -1.34 6.03
CA LYS A 27 10.36 -1.39 7.37
C LYS A 27 10.37 -2.81 7.94
N VAL A 28 9.23 -3.50 7.94
CA VAL A 28 9.12 -4.86 8.50
C VAL A 28 9.89 -5.87 7.65
N ALA A 29 9.92 -5.68 6.33
CA ALA A 29 10.67 -6.51 5.41
C ALA A 29 12.20 -6.33 5.52
N GLY A 30 12.68 -5.28 6.21
CA GLY A 30 14.09 -4.92 6.27
C GLY A 30 14.61 -4.36 4.93
N TRP A 31 13.73 -3.76 4.13
CA TRP A 31 14.11 -3.12 2.88
C TRP A 31 14.82 -1.78 3.16
N GLN A 32 15.94 -1.55 2.50
CA GLN A 32 16.83 -0.40 2.73
C GLN A 32 16.78 0.63 1.58
N GLY A 33 15.80 0.50 0.68
CA GLY A 33 15.63 1.45 -0.42
C GLY A 33 14.93 2.74 -0.01
N THR A 34 14.78 3.64 -0.97
CA THR A 34 14.11 4.93 -0.78
C THR A 34 12.79 4.93 -1.53
N ILE A 35 11.74 5.46 -0.90
CA ILE A 35 10.44 5.69 -1.55
C ILE A 35 10.48 7.06 -2.21
N VAL A 36 10.18 7.10 -3.50
CA VAL A 36 10.10 8.32 -4.30
C VAL A 36 8.66 8.46 -4.78
N SER A 37 8.05 9.62 -4.54
CA SER A 37 6.69 9.93 -4.96
C SER A 37 6.72 10.95 -6.10
N LEU A 38 5.88 10.76 -7.11
CA LEU A 38 5.76 11.65 -8.26
C LEU A 38 4.29 11.91 -8.58
N PRO A 39 3.95 13.14 -9.02
CA PRO A 39 2.69 13.39 -9.71
C PRO A 39 2.56 12.47 -10.93
N GLU A 40 1.36 11.96 -11.18
CA GLU A 40 1.07 11.05 -12.29
C GLU A 40 1.43 11.67 -13.64
N GLU A 41 1.27 12.98 -13.79
CA GLU A 41 1.56 13.72 -15.03
C GLU A 41 3.06 13.73 -15.38
N ARG A 42 3.93 13.37 -14.43
CA ARG A 42 5.38 13.25 -14.63
C ARG A 42 5.81 11.81 -14.90
N LEU A 43 4.91 10.84 -14.80
CA LEU A 43 5.20 9.44 -15.11
C LEU A 43 4.99 9.16 -16.61
N PRO A 44 5.91 8.43 -17.26
CA PRO A 44 5.67 7.86 -18.59
C PRO A 44 4.40 7.01 -18.59
N GLU A 45 3.62 7.04 -19.68
CA GLU A 45 2.33 6.31 -19.78
C GLU A 45 2.44 4.81 -19.43
N ARG A 46 3.58 4.18 -19.71
CA ARG A 46 3.84 2.77 -19.38
C ARG A 46 3.89 2.50 -17.86
N LEU A 47 4.28 3.49 -17.05
CA LEU A 47 4.37 3.38 -15.60
C LEU A 47 3.10 3.86 -14.87
N VAL A 48 2.17 4.49 -15.58
CA VAL A 48 0.91 4.95 -14.98
C VAL A 48 0.02 3.75 -14.66
N VAL A 49 -0.39 3.63 -13.40
CA VAL A 49 -1.32 2.59 -12.95
C VAL A 49 -2.70 2.89 -13.49
N LYS A 50 -3.25 2.00 -14.34
CA LYS A 50 -4.57 2.14 -14.98
C LYS A 50 -5.73 1.80 -14.03
N LEU A 51 -5.66 2.26 -12.78
CA LEU A 51 -6.70 2.10 -11.76
C LEU A 51 -7.22 3.49 -11.38
N ASN A 52 -8.53 3.67 -11.35
CA ASN A 52 -9.11 4.93 -10.87
C ASN A 52 -9.07 4.98 -9.34
N THR A 53 -8.07 5.68 -8.80
CA THR A 53 -7.88 5.86 -7.35
C THR A 53 -8.37 7.23 -6.85
N ASN A 54 -9.18 7.94 -7.64
CA ASN A 54 -9.73 9.26 -7.24
C ASN A 54 -10.71 9.18 -6.07
N GLN A 55 -11.16 7.98 -5.70
CA GLN A 55 -12.01 7.76 -4.54
C GLN A 55 -11.18 7.14 -3.42
N ASP A 56 -11.13 7.82 -2.28
CA ASP A 56 -10.55 7.25 -1.07
C ASP A 56 -11.36 6.04 -0.62
N LEU A 57 -10.70 4.88 -0.53
CA LEU A 57 -11.31 3.67 0.02
C LEU A 57 -11.17 3.67 1.55
N PHE A 58 -11.90 4.59 2.19
CA PHE A 58 -12.02 4.71 3.64
C PHE A 58 -13.43 4.35 4.09
N PHE A 59 -13.56 3.52 5.13
CA PHE A 59 -14.85 3.08 5.66
C PHE A 59 -14.99 3.42 7.14
N ASP A 60 -16.17 3.88 7.55
CA ASP A 60 -16.51 3.99 8.96
C ASP A 60 -16.72 2.58 9.57
N THR A 61 -15.82 2.19 10.46
CA THR A 61 -15.84 0.92 11.19
C THR A 61 -16.35 1.07 12.64
N THR A 62 -16.82 2.26 13.03
CA THR A 62 -17.30 2.56 14.39
C THR A 62 -18.35 1.55 14.86
N ARG A 63 -19.28 1.19 13.96
CA ARG A 63 -20.40 0.31 14.30
C ARG A 63 -19.97 -1.08 14.75
N ILE A 64 -19.05 -1.72 14.03
CA ILE A 64 -18.62 -3.09 14.36
C ILE A 64 -17.84 -3.11 15.68
N ARG A 65 -17.08 -2.05 15.91
CA ARG A 65 -16.26 -1.83 17.10
C ARG A 65 -17.10 -1.60 18.35
N GLN A 66 -18.11 -0.74 18.25
CA GLN A 66 -18.96 -0.41 19.40
C GLN A 66 -20.00 -1.50 19.71
N GLU A 67 -20.59 -2.11 18.69
CA GLU A 67 -21.70 -3.05 18.91
C GLU A 67 -21.26 -4.49 19.09
N LEU A 68 -20.21 -4.91 18.36
CA LEU A 68 -19.70 -6.28 18.39
C LEU A 68 -18.37 -6.39 19.14
N GLY A 69 -17.78 -5.27 19.57
CA GLY A 69 -16.48 -5.27 20.25
C GLY A 69 -15.33 -5.69 19.35
N TYR A 70 -15.48 -5.57 18.03
CA TYR A 70 -14.43 -5.97 17.09
C TYR A 70 -13.15 -5.18 17.33
N ARG A 71 -12.04 -5.92 17.39
CA ARG A 71 -10.67 -5.44 17.52
C ARG A 71 -9.76 -6.40 16.77
N GLU A 72 -8.69 -5.85 16.22
CA GLU A 72 -7.60 -6.63 15.64
C GLU A 72 -7.00 -7.52 16.74
N MET A 73 -6.83 -8.82 16.46
CA MET A 73 -6.30 -9.77 17.44
C MET A 73 -4.78 -9.67 17.59
N VAL A 74 -4.11 -9.13 16.57
CA VAL A 74 -2.65 -8.96 16.50
C VAL A 74 -2.36 -7.53 16.04
N SER A 75 -1.22 -6.98 16.44
CA SER A 75 -0.79 -5.67 15.95
C SER A 75 -0.47 -5.71 14.45
N LEU A 76 -0.51 -4.53 13.81
CA LEU A 76 -0.14 -4.41 12.40
C LEU A 76 1.28 -4.94 12.12
N ASP A 77 2.26 -4.59 12.96
CA ASP A 77 3.64 -5.08 12.84
C ASP A 77 3.71 -6.62 12.84
N GLU A 78 2.98 -7.29 13.73
CA GLU A 78 2.94 -8.76 13.77
C GLU A 78 2.20 -9.35 12.57
N ALA A 79 1.08 -8.75 12.15
CA ALA A 79 0.35 -9.16 10.95
C ALA A 79 1.22 -9.05 9.68
N LEU A 80 1.99 -7.96 9.55
CA LEU A 80 2.93 -7.76 8.46
C LEU A 80 4.07 -8.78 8.50
N LYS A 81 4.66 -9.04 9.67
CA LYS A 81 5.70 -10.07 9.82
C LYS A 81 5.21 -11.44 9.37
N HIS A 82 4.03 -11.85 9.80
CA HIS A 82 3.43 -13.12 9.39
C HIS A 82 3.19 -13.17 7.88
N THR A 83 2.59 -12.12 7.33
CA THR A 83 2.32 -12.02 5.89
C THR A 83 3.61 -12.09 5.06
N ILE A 84 4.63 -11.31 5.42
CA ILE A 84 5.92 -11.28 4.73
C ILE A 84 6.64 -12.63 4.84
N ALA A 85 6.63 -13.26 6.02
CA ALA A 85 7.23 -14.59 6.20
C ALA A 85 6.54 -15.63 5.31
N TRP A 86 5.21 -15.60 5.26
CA TRP A 86 4.44 -16.49 4.39
C TRP A 86 4.74 -16.22 2.91
N GLN A 87 4.74 -14.97 2.47
CA GLN A 87 5.00 -14.61 1.06
C GLN A 87 6.40 -15.06 0.61
N ARG A 88 7.42 -14.91 1.47
CA ARG A 88 8.80 -15.36 1.19
C ARG A 88 8.93 -16.88 1.10
N ALA A 89 8.15 -17.61 1.89
CA ALA A 89 8.10 -19.07 1.85
C ALA A 89 7.25 -19.60 0.68
N ASN A 90 6.40 -18.76 0.09
CA ASN A 90 5.48 -19.12 -0.99
C ASN A 90 5.60 -18.13 -2.16
N PRO A 91 6.79 -17.98 -2.77
CA PRO A 91 6.93 -17.09 -3.91
C PRO A 91 6.06 -17.58 -5.06
N PRO A 92 5.43 -16.68 -5.84
CA PRO A 92 4.70 -17.07 -7.04
C PRO A 92 5.64 -17.78 -8.01
N THR A 93 5.17 -18.88 -8.61
CA THR A 93 5.96 -19.69 -9.55
C THR A 93 6.04 -19.06 -10.94
N ASP A 94 5.10 -18.18 -11.27
CA ASP A 94 5.02 -17.49 -12.54
C ASP A 94 4.84 -15.99 -12.27
N ILE A 95 5.84 -15.21 -12.66
CA ILE A 95 5.84 -13.75 -12.54
C ILE A 95 5.94 -13.24 -13.97
N ASP A 96 4.90 -12.55 -14.43
CA ASP A 96 4.93 -11.87 -15.71
C ASP A 96 5.90 -10.69 -15.63
N ALA A 97 7.10 -10.87 -16.18
CA ALA A 97 8.14 -9.84 -16.21
C ALA A 97 7.70 -8.59 -16.99
N HIS A 98 6.71 -8.69 -17.89
CA HIS A 98 6.19 -7.54 -18.63
C HIS A 98 5.42 -6.54 -17.76
N LEU A 99 5.02 -6.94 -16.54
CA LEU A 99 4.42 -6.05 -15.55
C LEU A 99 5.41 -5.01 -15.00
N PHE A 100 6.72 -5.23 -15.17
CA PHE A 100 7.76 -4.36 -14.63
C PHE A 100 8.58 -3.71 -15.76
N ASP A 101 9.00 -2.46 -15.55
CA ASP A 101 9.93 -1.75 -16.45
C ASP A 101 11.06 -1.09 -15.66
N TYR A 102 11.92 -1.90 -15.06
CA TYR A 102 13.01 -1.37 -14.25
C TYR A 102 13.94 -0.44 -15.03
N THR A 103 14.10 -0.66 -16.34
CA THR A 103 14.91 0.25 -17.18
C THR A 103 14.27 1.63 -17.31
N LEU A 104 12.96 1.70 -17.53
CA LEU A 104 12.24 2.97 -17.58
C LEU A 104 12.15 3.64 -16.20
N GLU A 105 11.94 2.85 -15.15
CA GLU A 105 11.98 3.34 -13.75
C GLU A 105 13.34 3.98 -13.42
N ASP A 106 14.46 3.35 -13.81
CA ASP A 106 15.81 3.87 -13.60
C ASP A 106 16.03 5.21 -14.34
N VAL A 107 15.52 5.32 -15.58
CA VAL A 107 15.58 6.58 -16.34
C VAL A 107 14.81 7.69 -15.64
N VAL A 108 13.57 7.43 -15.22
CA VAL A 108 12.75 8.40 -14.48
C VAL A 108 13.45 8.81 -13.18
N LEU A 109 14.02 7.86 -12.45
CA LEU A 109 14.75 8.14 -11.21
C LEU A 109 15.97 9.03 -11.44
N ALA A 110 16.74 8.78 -12.50
CA ALA A 110 17.90 9.62 -12.85
C ALA A 110 17.51 11.06 -13.18
N GLU A 111 16.43 11.26 -13.95
CA GLU A 111 15.94 12.60 -14.30
C GLU A 111 15.52 13.43 -13.09
N LEU A 112 15.02 12.78 -12.03
CA LEU A 112 14.69 13.44 -10.75
C LEU A 112 15.92 13.89 -9.98
N GLN A 113 16.99 13.10 -10.05
CA GLN A 113 18.24 13.43 -9.37
C GLN A 113 18.97 14.60 -10.05
N GLU A 114 18.81 14.74 -11.37
CA GLU A 114 19.38 15.87 -12.14
C GLU A 114 18.58 17.17 -12.00
N LYS A 115 17.27 17.11 -11.69
CA LYS A 115 16.40 18.26 -11.47
C LYS A 115 15.88 18.27 -10.03
N PRO A 116 16.66 18.75 -9.04
CA PRO A 116 16.13 18.93 -7.70
C PRO A 116 14.96 19.91 -7.77
N GLU A 117 13.86 19.57 -7.12
CA GLU A 117 12.66 20.41 -7.04
C GLU A 117 13.05 21.83 -6.64
N THR A 118 12.77 22.81 -7.50
CA THR A 118 12.70 24.20 -7.09
C THR A 118 11.49 24.32 -6.17
N THR A 119 11.68 24.11 -4.88
CA THR A 119 10.69 24.45 -3.86
C THR A 119 10.40 25.95 -3.97
N SER A 120 9.15 26.29 -4.24
CA SER A 120 8.62 27.66 -4.14
C SER A 120 7.39 27.68 -3.27
#